data_AF-A0A0S4KPD5-F1
#
_entry.id   AF-A0A0S4KPD5-F1
#
_cell.length_a   1.000
_cell.length_b   1.000
_cell.length_c   1.000
_cell.angle_alpha   90.00
_cell.angle_beta   90.00
_cell.angle_gamma   90.00
#
_symmetry.space_group_name_H-M   'P 1'
#
loop_
_entity.id
_entity.type
_entity.pdbx_description
1 polymer ?
#
loop_
_entity_poly.entity_id
_entity_poly.type
_entity_poly.pdbx_seq_one_letter_code
_entity_poly.pdbx_strand_id
1 'polypeptide(L)'
;LPLVWQDHGCGPPEHHPTAVSPTPCPQRLLTITDACISSIAAQQHLQHLDLRCCKCITDAFLENIAALEQLRHLEFSYSEWITDAGLANVASLQHLQYLNLSYCDKITDVGLASIAALHHLQHLDLSGCTRLTDAGIASIAALQNLQHLDLTMTKITDAGLANIAALHHLRHLNLSSCTRLTDAGIASIAALQNLQYLNISKCAGITDASIGSIVALQQLQRLYVDGSSITSYGVGLIRSATIVVSR
;
A
#
# COMPACT_ATOMS: atom_id res chain seq x y z
N LEU A 1 14.90 20.08 -6.11
CA LEU A 1 13.96 21.18 -5.81
C LEU A 1 12.60 20.75 -6.32
N PRO A 2 11.52 20.83 -5.51
CA PRO A 2 10.19 20.48 -6.02
C PRO A 2 9.78 21.54 -7.05
N LEU A 3 9.46 21.10 -8.27
CA LEU A 3 8.96 21.97 -9.33
C LEU A 3 7.54 22.42 -8.95
N VAL A 4 7.44 23.62 -8.37
CA VAL A 4 6.19 24.37 -8.24
C VAL A 4 6.01 25.17 -9.53
N TRP A 5 5.05 24.77 -10.36
CA TRP A 5 4.78 25.42 -11.64
C TRP A 5 3.89 26.67 -11.41
N GLN A 6 4.34 27.83 -11.89
CA GLN A 6 3.61 29.10 -11.82
C GLN A 6 2.67 29.27 -13.02
N ASP A 7 1.43 29.66 -12.74
CA ASP A 7 0.36 29.99 -13.69
C ASP A 7 0.69 31.25 -14.52
N HIS A 8 0.53 31.17 -15.84
CA HIS A 8 0.30 32.35 -16.69
C HIS A 8 -1.15 32.30 -17.18
N GLY A 9 -1.97 33.22 -16.65
CA GLY A 9 -3.40 33.27 -16.86
C GLY A 9 -3.84 33.93 -18.18
N CYS A 10 -5.10 33.71 -18.51
CA CYS A 10 -5.91 34.57 -19.39
C CYS A 10 -7.32 34.68 -18.79
N GLY A 11 -7.80 35.93 -18.65
CA GLY A 11 -9.10 36.28 -18.06
C GLY A 11 -10.31 36.13 -19.01
N PRO A 12 -11.54 36.35 -18.51
CA PRO A 12 -12.79 35.96 -19.18
C PRO A 12 -13.52 37.13 -19.86
N PRO A 13 -14.65 36.86 -20.55
CA PRO A 13 -15.81 37.72 -20.41
C PRO A 13 -17.06 36.97 -19.93
N GLU A 14 -17.92 37.77 -19.29
CA GLU A 14 -19.05 37.46 -18.43
C GLU A 14 -20.34 37.07 -19.18
N HIS A 15 -21.23 36.28 -18.55
CA HIS A 15 -22.62 36.68 -18.21
C HIS A 15 -23.36 35.57 -17.42
N HIS A 16 -23.93 35.99 -16.27
CA HIS A 16 -24.72 35.30 -15.22
C HIS A 16 -26.18 34.91 -15.63
N PRO A 17 -27.05 34.34 -14.75
CA PRO A 17 -26.89 33.29 -13.70
C PRO A 17 -28.06 32.26 -13.64
N THR A 18 -27.92 31.15 -12.90
CA THR A 18 -28.84 30.65 -11.83
C THR A 18 -28.43 29.26 -11.28
N ALA A 19 -28.44 29.17 -9.94
CA ALA A 19 -28.53 28.01 -9.04
C ALA A 19 -27.26 27.18 -8.65
N VAL A 20 -26.75 27.54 -7.46
CA VAL A 20 -25.84 26.91 -6.45
C VAL A 20 -26.07 25.39 -6.25
N SER A 21 -25.21 24.48 -6.74
CA SER A 21 -23.96 23.84 -6.23
C SER A 21 -24.06 22.76 -5.12
N PRO A 22 -23.48 21.56 -5.30
CA PRO A 22 -22.48 21.02 -4.39
C PRO A 22 -21.10 21.56 -4.79
N THR A 23 -20.28 21.98 -3.84
CA THR A 23 -18.93 22.49 -4.10
C THR A 23 -18.06 21.44 -4.81
N PRO A 24 -17.64 21.67 -6.06
CA PRO A 24 -16.62 20.84 -6.70
C PRO A 24 -15.28 21.15 -6.04
N CYS A 25 -14.50 20.10 -5.76
CA CYS A 25 -13.11 20.25 -5.37
C CYS A 25 -12.36 21.11 -6.42
N PRO A 26 -11.68 22.21 -6.05
CA PRO A 26 -11.00 23.07 -6.99
C PRO A 26 -9.61 22.51 -7.27
N GLN A 27 -9.50 21.40 -8.01
CA GLN A 27 -8.22 20.95 -8.55
C GLN A 27 -8.40 20.42 -9.97
N ARG A 28 -7.91 21.20 -10.93
CA ARG A 28 -7.70 20.83 -12.34
C ARG A 28 -7.16 19.39 -12.41
N LEU A 29 -7.90 18.49 -13.03
CA LEU A 29 -7.37 17.21 -13.48
C LEU A 29 -6.16 17.51 -14.39
N LEU A 30 -4.95 17.22 -13.91
CA LEU A 30 -3.77 17.17 -14.75
C LEU A 30 -3.94 15.95 -15.67
N THR A 31 -4.51 16.16 -16.85
CA THR A 31 -4.49 15.14 -17.90
C THR A 31 -3.04 14.92 -18.29
N ILE A 32 -2.50 13.74 -17.98
CA ILE A 32 -1.19 13.34 -18.49
C ILE A 32 -1.34 13.21 -20.01
N THR A 33 -0.68 14.10 -20.75
CA THR A 33 -0.59 14.05 -22.21
C THR A 33 0.67 13.30 -22.64
N ASP A 34 0.73 12.80 -23.87
CA ASP A 34 1.93 12.13 -24.40
C ASP A 34 3.20 13.00 -24.31
N ALA A 35 3.04 14.33 -24.41
CA ALA A 35 4.12 15.29 -24.20
C ALA A 35 4.61 15.31 -22.74
N CYS A 36 3.71 15.15 -21.77
CA CYS A 36 4.07 14.99 -20.36
C CYS A 36 4.80 13.68 -20.12
N ILE A 37 4.34 12.57 -20.71
CA ILE A 37 5.00 11.25 -20.62
C ILE A 37 6.42 11.32 -21.16
N SER A 38 6.59 11.89 -22.35
CA SER A 38 7.91 12.06 -22.99
C SER A 38 8.85 12.91 -22.13
N SER A 39 8.32 13.97 -21.51
CA SER A 39 9.10 14.85 -20.63
C SER A 39 9.52 14.16 -19.34
N ILE A 40 8.69 13.26 -18.79
CA ILE A 40 9.02 12.46 -17.60
C ILE A 40 10.05 11.38 -17.96
N ALA A 41 9.84 10.65 -19.07
CA ALA A 41 10.76 9.61 -19.53
C ALA A 41 12.17 10.15 -19.84
N ALA A 42 12.28 11.42 -20.24
CA ALA A 42 13.58 12.06 -20.46
C ALA A 42 14.37 12.35 -19.16
N GLN A 43 13.73 12.34 -17.99
CA GLN A 43 14.35 12.68 -16.71
C GLN A 43 14.99 11.47 -16.02
N GLN A 44 16.14 11.04 -16.54
CA GLN A 44 16.87 9.85 -16.06
C GLN A 44 17.39 9.93 -14.60
N HIS A 45 17.32 11.11 -13.99
CA HIS A 45 17.65 11.32 -12.57
C HIS A 45 16.43 11.31 -11.64
N LEU A 46 15.23 11.09 -12.18
CA LEU A 46 14.02 11.11 -11.39
C LEU A 46 14.01 9.93 -10.40
N GLN A 47 13.89 10.26 -9.11
CA GLN A 47 13.85 9.26 -8.05
C GLN A 47 12.44 9.08 -7.46
N HIS A 48 11.57 10.07 -7.63
CA HIS A 48 10.25 10.10 -7.01
C HIS A 48 9.22 10.52 -8.06
N LEU A 49 8.20 9.68 -8.24
CA LEU A 49 7.10 9.93 -9.16
C LEU A 49 5.77 9.62 -8.44
N ASP A 50 4.99 10.68 -8.22
CA ASP A 50 3.69 10.64 -7.55
C ASP A 50 2.59 10.93 -8.58
N LEU A 51 1.70 9.96 -8.77
CA LEU A 51 0.64 9.95 -9.77
C LEU A 51 -0.75 9.83 -9.13
N ARG A 52 -0.90 10.09 -7.83
CA ARG A 52 -2.20 9.95 -7.12
C ARG A 52 -3.34 10.74 -7.76
N CYS A 53 -3.02 11.91 -8.31
CA CYS A 53 -4.02 12.77 -8.97
C CYS A 53 -4.25 12.40 -10.45
N CYS A 54 -3.55 11.40 -10.97
CA CYS A 54 -3.51 11.07 -12.39
C CYS A 54 -4.39 9.84 -12.69
N LYS A 55 -5.71 10.07 -12.79
CA LYS A 55 -6.70 9.00 -12.97
C LYS A 55 -6.67 8.28 -14.33
N CYS A 56 -5.93 8.79 -15.31
CA CYS A 56 -5.93 8.28 -16.68
C CYS A 56 -4.62 7.58 -17.08
N ILE A 57 -3.74 7.23 -16.12
CA ILE A 57 -2.55 6.43 -16.41
C ILE A 57 -2.92 5.00 -16.79
N THR A 58 -2.24 4.46 -17.80
CA THR A 58 -2.46 3.11 -18.33
C THR A 58 -1.15 2.32 -18.31
N ASP A 59 -1.20 1.03 -18.63
CA ASP A 59 0.00 0.19 -18.72
C ASP A 59 1.06 0.77 -19.67
N ALA A 60 0.63 1.47 -20.72
CA ALA A 60 1.53 2.17 -21.65
C ALA A 60 2.30 3.32 -20.97
N PHE A 61 1.71 3.99 -19.98
CA PHE A 61 2.44 4.97 -19.17
C PHE A 61 3.56 4.28 -18.38
N LEU A 62 3.26 3.14 -17.74
CA LEU A 62 4.25 2.38 -16.97
C LEU A 62 5.37 1.81 -17.86
N GLU A 63 5.05 1.43 -19.09
CA GLU A 63 6.04 1.05 -20.10
C GLU A 63 7.02 2.19 -20.39
N ASN A 64 6.51 3.41 -20.58
CA ASN A 64 7.36 4.57 -20.88
C ASN A 64 8.29 4.97 -19.71
N ILE A 65 7.86 4.77 -18.47
CA ILE A 65 8.69 5.09 -17.29
C ILE A 65 9.57 3.92 -16.83
N ALA A 66 9.46 2.74 -17.45
CA ALA A 66 10.28 1.56 -17.13
C ALA A 66 11.79 1.82 -17.29
N ALA A 67 12.16 2.77 -18.17
CA ALA A 67 13.55 3.18 -18.38
C ALA A 67 14.10 4.11 -17.27
N LEU A 68 13.28 4.55 -16.31
CA LEU A 68 13.73 5.42 -15.21
C LEU A 68 14.41 4.60 -14.11
N GLU A 69 15.59 4.03 -14.40
CA GLU A 69 16.29 3.08 -13.52
C GLU A 69 16.60 3.64 -12.12
N GLN A 70 16.71 4.96 -11.98
CA GLN A 70 16.97 5.63 -10.70
C GLN A 70 15.71 5.83 -9.84
N LEU A 71 14.53 5.40 -10.31
CA LEU A 71 13.29 5.58 -9.56
C LEU A 71 13.30 4.74 -8.28
N ARG A 72 13.05 5.41 -7.15
CA ARG A 72 13.00 4.83 -5.81
C ARG A 72 11.61 4.87 -5.21
N HIS A 73 10.80 5.82 -5.64
CA HIS A 73 9.45 6.04 -5.14
C HIS A 73 8.48 6.15 -6.31
N LEU A 74 7.54 5.20 -6.37
CA LEU A 74 6.48 5.19 -7.36
C LEU A 74 5.12 5.01 -6.65
N GLU A 75 4.21 5.92 -6.95
CA GLU A 75 2.90 5.98 -6.32
C GLU A 75 1.85 6.21 -7.41
N PHE A 76 0.90 5.30 -7.54
CA PHE A 76 -0.20 5.40 -8.50
C PHE A 76 -1.50 4.74 -7.99
N SER A 77 -1.74 4.86 -6.69
CA SER A 77 -2.97 4.42 -6.04
C SER A 77 -4.23 4.90 -6.76
N TYR A 78 -5.33 4.15 -6.57
CA TYR A 78 -6.63 4.38 -7.20
C TYR A 78 -6.60 4.34 -8.73
N SER A 79 -5.64 3.63 -9.33
CA SER A 79 -5.62 3.48 -10.77
C SER A 79 -6.65 2.46 -11.27
N GLU A 80 -7.53 2.93 -12.14
CA GLU A 80 -8.56 2.11 -12.79
C GLU A 80 -8.06 1.40 -14.06
N TRP A 81 -6.87 1.75 -14.56
CA TRP A 81 -6.39 1.31 -15.88
C TRP A 81 -5.00 0.68 -15.88
N ILE A 82 -4.34 0.59 -14.72
CA ILE A 82 -3.15 -0.26 -14.56
C ILE A 82 -3.58 -1.71 -14.31
N THR A 83 -2.99 -2.64 -15.06
CA THR A 83 -3.19 -4.09 -14.93
C THR A 83 -1.88 -4.80 -14.58
N ASP A 84 -1.93 -6.13 -14.51
CA ASP A 84 -0.74 -6.97 -14.31
C ASP A 84 0.34 -6.73 -15.39
N ALA A 85 -0.04 -6.32 -16.61
CA ALA A 85 0.90 -6.00 -17.67
C ALA A 85 1.70 -4.73 -17.37
N GLY A 86 1.04 -3.68 -16.87
CA GLY A 86 1.73 -2.47 -16.42
C GLY A 86 2.63 -2.73 -15.22
N LEU A 87 2.20 -3.61 -14.31
CA LEU A 87 3.01 -3.99 -13.16
C LEU A 87 4.23 -4.84 -13.55
N ALA A 88 4.15 -5.61 -14.65
CA ALA A 88 5.32 -6.27 -15.23
C ALA A 88 6.37 -5.25 -15.76
N ASN A 89 5.95 -4.09 -16.26
CA ASN A 89 6.87 -3.03 -16.65
C ASN A 89 7.57 -2.42 -15.43
N VAL A 90 6.86 -2.25 -14.31
CA VAL A 90 7.42 -1.74 -13.04
C VAL A 90 8.49 -2.69 -12.48
N ALA A 91 8.43 -3.99 -12.78
CA ALA A 91 9.45 -4.95 -12.36
C ALA A 91 10.87 -4.63 -12.89
N SER A 92 11.01 -3.80 -13.92
CA SER A 92 12.31 -3.33 -14.42
C SER A 92 12.98 -2.29 -13.50
N LEU A 93 12.23 -1.64 -12.61
CA LEU A 93 12.70 -0.57 -11.74
C LEU A 93 13.43 -1.13 -10.51
N GLN A 94 14.58 -1.75 -10.72
CA GLN A 94 15.30 -2.54 -9.71
C GLN A 94 15.73 -1.74 -8.46
N HIS A 95 15.80 -0.42 -8.53
CA HIS A 95 16.13 0.45 -7.38
C HIS A 95 14.90 0.95 -6.61
N LEU A 96 13.69 0.47 -6.93
CA LEU A 96 12.47 0.88 -6.28
C LEU A 96 12.48 0.47 -4.80
N GLN A 97 12.16 1.43 -3.93
CA GLN A 97 12.13 1.29 -2.47
C GLN A 97 10.71 1.46 -1.92
N TYR A 98 9.87 2.22 -2.63
CA TYR A 98 8.47 2.46 -2.28
C TYR A 98 7.59 2.24 -3.50
N LEU A 99 6.54 1.43 -3.31
CA LEU A 99 5.49 1.21 -4.29
C LEU A 99 4.12 1.25 -3.60
N ASN A 100 3.24 2.12 -4.08
CA ASN A 100 1.85 2.14 -3.64
C ASN A 100 0.93 1.75 -4.80
N LEU A 101 0.22 0.63 -4.60
CA LEU A 101 -0.75 0.03 -5.52
C LEU A 101 -2.16 0.06 -4.92
N SER A 102 -2.39 0.80 -3.84
CA SER A 102 -3.67 0.77 -3.14
C SER A 102 -4.82 1.10 -4.09
N TYR A 103 -5.95 0.40 -3.90
CA TYR A 103 -7.17 0.54 -4.68
C TYR A 103 -6.97 0.36 -6.20
N CYS A 104 -5.98 -0.43 -6.63
CA CYS A 104 -5.80 -0.82 -8.02
C CYS A 104 -6.53 -2.14 -8.30
N ASP A 105 -7.83 -2.06 -8.57
CA ASP A 105 -8.73 -3.22 -8.71
C ASP A 105 -8.42 -4.15 -9.89
N LYS A 106 -7.56 -3.76 -10.83
CA LYS A 106 -7.18 -4.60 -11.98
C LYS A 106 -5.92 -5.43 -11.75
N ILE A 107 -5.20 -5.21 -10.65
CA ILE A 107 -4.02 -5.97 -10.26
C ILE A 107 -4.44 -7.28 -9.59
N THR A 108 -3.79 -8.38 -9.95
CA THR A 108 -4.02 -9.72 -9.42
C THR A 108 -2.72 -10.35 -8.92
N ASP A 109 -2.78 -11.61 -8.48
CA ASP A 109 -1.61 -12.37 -8.05
C ASP A 109 -0.53 -12.45 -9.14
N VAL A 110 -0.91 -12.38 -10.43
CA VAL A 110 0.04 -12.38 -11.56
C VAL A 110 0.91 -11.12 -11.55
N GLY A 111 0.30 -9.95 -11.40
CA GLY A 111 1.05 -8.70 -11.32
C GLY A 111 1.93 -8.66 -10.07
N LEU A 112 1.42 -9.18 -8.95
CA LEU A 112 2.17 -9.21 -7.71
C LEU A 112 3.39 -10.15 -7.78
N ALA A 113 3.29 -11.25 -8.52
CA ALA A 113 4.42 -12.12 -8.83
C ALA A 113 5.50 -11.40 -9.66
N SER A 114 5.12 -10.50 -10.58
CA SER A 114 6.08 -9.73 -11.38
C SER A 114 6.96 -8.82 -10.52
N ILE A 115 6.41 -8.19 -9.47
CA ILE A 115 7.19 -7.29 -8.60
C ILE A 115 7.98 -8.01 -7.50
N ALA A 116 7.87 -9.34 -7.39
CA ALA A 116 8.64 -10.12 -6.41
C ALA A 116 10.16 -10.02 -6.63
N ALA A 117 10.60 -9.60 -7.82
CA ALA A 117 11.99 -9.33 -8.15
C ALA A 117 12.51 -7.96 -7.65
N LEU A 118 11.66 -7.08 -7.12
CA LEU A 118 12.06 -5.76 -6.60
C LEU A 118 12.71 -5.89 -5.21
N HIS A 119 13.87 -6.53 -5.13
CA HIS A 119 14.51 -6.89 -3.86
C HIS A 119 14.89 -5.70 -2.97
N HIS A 120 14.92 -4.48 -3.52
CA HIS A 120 15.17 -3.25 -2.76
C HIS A 120 13.91 -2.61 -2.17
N LEU A 121 12.72 -3.18 -2.42
CA LEU A 121 11.46 -2.63 -1.93
C LEU A 121 11.38 -2.70 -0.41
N GLN A 122 11.08 -1.56 0.21
CA GLN A 122 10.96 -1.38 1.65
C GLN A 122 9.53 -1.05 2.08
N HIS A 123 8.75 -0.45 1.17
CA HIS A 123 7.37 -0.07 1.42
C HIS A 123 6.48 -0.56 0.28
N LEU A 124 5.44 -1.31 0.64
CA LEU A 124 4.44 -1.81 -0.28
C LEU A 124 3.05 -1.59 0.31
N ASP A 125 2.23 -0.82 -0.38
CA ASP A 125 0.81 -0.62 -0.04
C ASP A 125 -0.06 -1.33 -1.07
N LEU A 126 -0.84 -2.31 -0.59
CA LEU A 126 -1.80 -3.12 -1.35
C LEU A 126 -3.23 -2.93 -0.81
N SER A 127 -3.46 -1.88 -0.03
CA SER A 127 -4.75 -1.64 0.60
C SER A 127 -5.86 -1.53 -0.44
N GLY A 128 -7.01 -2.16 -0.18
CA GLY A 128 -8.14 -2.16 -1.09
C GLY A 128 -7.98 -3.01 -2.36
N CYS A 129 -6.86 -3.69 -2.59
CA CYS A 129 -6.69 -4.58 -3.76
C CYS A 129 -7.45 -5.90 -3.58
N THR A 130 -8.75 -5.88 -3.83
CA THR A 130 -9.66 -6.99 -3.46
C THR A 130 -9.58 -8.25 -4.33
N ARG A 131 -8.76 -8.25 -5.38
CA ARG A 131 -8.52 -9.41 -6.26
C ARG A 131 -7.26 -10.19 -5.91
N LEU A 132 -6.47 -9.70 -4.96
CA LEU A 132 -5.33 -10.43 -4.43
C LEU A 132 -5.80 -11.59 -3.54
N THR A 133 -5.05 -12.70 -3.60
CA THR A 133 -5.25 -13.87 -2.76
C THR A 133 -3.96 -14.23 -2.03
N ASP A 134 -4.02 -15.29 -1.20
CA ASP A 134 -2.85 -15.80 -0.49
C ASP A 134 -1.71 -16.21 -1.43
N ALA A 135 -2.01 -16.56 -2.70
CA ALA A 135 -0.99 -16.88 -3.71
C ALA A 135 -0.18 -15.66 -4.15
N GLY A 136 -0.85 -14.50 -4.31
CA GLY A 136 -0.14 -13.23 -4.52
C GLY A 136 0.75 -12.91 -3.33
N ILE A 137 0.21 -13.03 -2.11
CA ILE A 137 0.98 -12.76 -0.88
C ILE A 137 2.19 -13.69 -0.74
N ALA A 138 2.07 -14.96 -1.14
CA ALA A 138 3.19 -15.89 -1.18
C ALA A 138 4.33 -15.37 -2.08
N SER A 139 4.00 -14.68 -3.17
CA SER A 139 5.01 -14.15 -4.10
C SER A 139 5.80 -12.99 -3.49
N ILE A 140 5.16 -12.11 -2.72
CA ILE A 140 5.87 -10.99 -2.06
C ILE A 140 6.72 -11.42 -0.86
N ALA A 141 6.65 -12.68 -0.43
CA ALA A 141 7.58 -13.22 0.57
C ALA A 141 9.05 -13.18 0.08
N ALA A 142 9.30 -13.03 -1.23
CA ALA A 142 10.64 -12.81 -1.78
C ALA A 142 11.21 -11.40 -1.49
N LEU A 143 10.38 -10.43 -1.07
CA LEU A 143 10.77 -9.04 -0.80
C LEU A 143 11.42 -8.90 0.59
N GLN A 144 12.57 -9.52 0.78
CA GLN A 144 13.21 -9.66 2.09
C GLN A 144 13.59 -8.33 2.76
N ASN A 145 13.70 -7.22 2.02
CA ASN A 145 13.95 -5.90 2.58
C ASN A 145 12.69 -5.12 2.97
N LEU A 146 11.51 -5.72 2.85
CA LEU A 146 10.24 -5.05 3.14
C LEU A 146 10.14 -4.70 4.64
N GLN A 147 9.87 -3.43 4.92
CA GLN A 147 9.73 -2.88 6.28
C GLN A 147 8.30 -2.44 6.56
N HIS A 148 7.55 -2.08 5.53
CA HIS A 148 6.17 -1.62 5.63
C HIS A 148 5.30 -2.35 4.62
N LEU A 149 4.24 -2.97 5.13
CA LEU A 149 3.24 -3.67 4.33
C LEU A 149 1.84 -3.25 4.81
N ASP A 150 1.05 -2.70 3.88
CA ASP A 150 -0.37 -2.43 4.10
C ASP A 150 -1.22 -3.39 3.26
N LEU A 151 -2.07 -4.15 3.94
CA LEU A 151 -2.99 -5.13 3.38
C LEU A 151 -4.43 -4.82 3.77
N THR A 152 -4.71 -3.59 4.19
CA THR A 152 -6.04 -3.13 4.62
C THR A 152 -7.10 -3.50 3.58
N MET A 153 -8.25 -4.01 4.03
CA MET A 153 -9.39 -4.37 3.17
C MET A 153 -9.05 -5.38 2.05
N THR A 154 -8.04 -6.23 2.21
CA THR A 154 -7.78 -7.35 1.30
C THR A 154 -8.53 -8.62 1.73
N LYS A 155 -8.54 -9.65 0.86
CA LYS A 155 -9.26 -10.91 1.09
C LYS A 155 -8.35 -12.05 1.57
N ILE A 156 -7.18 -11.72 2.07
CA ILE A 156 -6.18 -12.66 2.57
C ILE A 156 -6.71 -13.47 3.75
N THR A 157 -6.18 -14.68 3.92
CA THR A 157 -6.49 -15.57 5.05
C THR A 157 -5.25 -15.82 5.90
N ASP A 158 -5.40 -16.64 6.94
CA ASP A 158 -4.28 -17.07 7.78
C ASP A 158 -3.14 -17.72 6.96
N ALA A 159 -3.44 -18.35 5.82
CA ALA A 159 -2.41 -18.90 4.92
C ALA A 159 -1.56 -17.80 4.27
N GLY A 160 -2.17 -16.70 3.81
CA GLY A 160 -1.45 -15.53 3.31
C GLY A 160 -0.59 -14.89 4.39
N LEU A 161 -1.13 -14.79 5.61
CA LEU A 161 -0.42 -14.22 6.74
C LEU A 161 0.76 -15.10 7.22
N ALA A 162 0.66 -16.43 7.06
CA ALA A 162 1.78 -17.34 7.29
C ALA A 162 2.95 -17.09 6.32
N ASN A 163 2.69 -16.72 5.06
CA ASN A 163 3.75 -16.37 4.11
C ASN A 163 4.47 -15.07 4.51
N ILE A 164 3.76 -14.11 5.11
CA ILE A 164 4.33 -12.84 5.58
C ILE A 164 5.31 -13.06 6.73
N ALA A 165 5.20 -14.16 7.49
CA ALA A 165 6.11 -14.48 8.60
C ALA A 165 7.59 -14.62 8.17
N ALA A 166 7.86 -14.82 6.88
CA ALA A 166 9.21 -14.84 6.31
C ALA A 166 9.85 -13.45 6.12
N LEU A 167 9.09 -12.36 6.27
CA LEU A 167 9.57 -10.99 6.08
C LEU A 167 10.17 -10.45 7.38
N HIS A 168 11.33 -10.97 7.79
CA HIS A 168 11.93 -10.67 9.11
C HIS A 168 12.31 -9.20 9.34
N HIS A 169 12.41 -8.39 8.28
CA HIS A 169 12.67 -6.96 8.38
C HIS A 169 11.40 -6.10 8.53
N LEU A 170 10.21 -6.72 8.53
CA LEU A 170 8.95 -6.01 8.64
C LEU A 170 8.81 -5.33 10.00
N ARG A 171 8.52 -4.03 9.96
CA ARG A 171 8.33 -3.16 11.14
C ARG A 171 6.90 -2.65 11.24
N HIS A 172 6.20 -2.53 10.12
CA HIS A 172 4.84 -2.04 10.05
C HIS A 172 3.98 -2.99 9.23
N LEU A 173 2.94 -3.53 9.87
CA LEU A 173 1.97 -4.41 9.25
C LEU A 173 0.56 -3.90 9.56
N ASN A 174 -0.16 -3.49 8.50
CA ASN A 174 -1.55 -3.09 8.61
C ASN A 174 -2.44 -4.16 7.96
N LEU A 175 -3.30 -4.78 8.78
CA LEU A 175 -4.23 -5.84 8.41
C LEU A 175 -5.68 -5.37 8.63
N SER A 176 -5.91 -4.06 8.79
CA SER A 176 -7.23 -3.58 9.19
C SER A 176 -8.31 -3.98 8.18
N SER A 177 -9.49 -4.35 8.69
CA SER A 177 -10.61 -4.84 7.88
C SER A 177 -10.32 -6.10 7.05
N CYS A 178 -9.29 -6.89 7.37
CA CYS A 178 -9.08 -8.22 6.82
C CYS A 178 -9.96 -9.25 7.56
N THR A 179 -11.24 -9.30 7.19
CA THR A 179 -12.29 -10.03 7.93
C THR A 179 -12.15 -11.55 7.94
N ARG A 180 -11.23 -12.12 7.15
CA ARG A 180 -10.98 -13.57 7.03
C ARG A 180 -9.81 -14.06 7.90
N LEU A 181 -9.15 -13.15 8.61
CA LEU A 181 -8.08 -13.51 9.53
C LEU A 181 -8.64 -14.00 10.86
N THR A 182 -7.95 -14.96 11.45
CA THR A 182 -8.24 -15.49 12.78
C THR A 182 -7.01 -15.42 13.69
N ASP A 183 -7.18 -15.85 14.94
CA ASP A 183 -6.08 -15.99 15.89
C ASP A 183 -4.91 -16.86 15.34
N ALA A 184 -5.19 -17.81 14.45
CA ALA A 184 -4.16 -18.66 13.83
C ALA A 184 -3.22 -17.85 12.92
N GLY A 185 -3.74 -16.90 12.16
CA GLY A 185 -2.92 -16.00 11.37
C GLY A 185 -2.06 -15.06 12.24
N ILE A 186 -2.58 -14.60 13.37
CA ILE A 186 -1.77 -13.80 14.31
C ILE A 186 -0.67 -14.64 14.96
N ALA A 187 -0.94 -15.91 15.23
CA ALA A 187 0.10 -16.83 15.72
C ALA A 187 1.24 -17.02 14.71
N SER A 188 0.97 -17.04 13.40
CA SER A 188 2.03 -17.21 12.41
C SER A 188 3.00 -16.03 12.34
N ILE A 189 2.52 -14.80 12.55
CA ILE A 189 3.38 -13.60 12.54
C ILE A 189 4.09 -13.33 13.87
N ALA A 190 3.90 -14.15 14.90
CA ALA A 190 4.67 -14.05 16.15
C ALA A 190 6.20 -14.15 15.94
N ALA A 191 6.63 -14.69 14.79
CA ALA A 191 8.04 -14.73 14.40
C ALA A 191 8.62 -13.38 13.93
N LEU A 192 7.79 -12.36 13.67
CA LEU A 192 8.22 -11.05 13.19
C LEU A 192 8.77 -10.17 14.33
N GLN A 193 9.95 -10.54 14.83
CA GLN A 193 10.55 -9.93 16.02
C GLN A 193 10.96 -8.46 15.85
N ASN A 194 10.97 -7.92 14.63
CA ASN A 194 11.19 -6.50 14.35
C ASN A 194 9.89 -5.69 14.22
N LEU A 195 8.71 -6.32 14.36
CA LEU A 195 7.44 -5.65 14.17
C LEU A 195 7.18 -4.64 15.29
N GLN A 196 6.95 -3.38 14.90
CA GLN A 196 6.74 -2.24 15.80
C GLN A 196 5.30 -1.72 15.75
N TYR A 197 4.63 -1.90 14.62
CA TYR A 197 3.25 -1.50 14.40
C TYR A 197 2.46 -2.69 13.87
N LEU A 198 1.36 -2.99 14.54
CA LEU A 198 0.37 -3.98 14.11
C LEU A 198 -1.03 -3.36 14.20
N ASN A 199 -1.74 -3.34 13.09
CA ASN A 199 -3.15 -2.94 13.06
C ASN A 199 -4.01 -4.13 12.62
N ILE A 200 -4.86 -4.59 13.54
CA ILE A 200 -5.80 -5.70 13.36
C ILE A 200 -7.24 -5.22 13.61
N SER A 201 -7.47 -3.92 13.51
CA SER A 201 -8.80 -3.34 13.66
C SER A 201 -9.78 -3.92 12.63
N LYS A 202 -11.04 -4.10 13.03
CA LYS A 202 -12.12 -4.63 12.18
C LYS A 202 -11.87 -6.06 11.65
N CYS A 203 -11.01 -6.81 12.32
CA CYS A 203 -10.81 -8.23 12.08
C CYS A 203 -11.59 -9.04 13.13
N ALA A 204 -12.87 -9.28 12.86
CA ALA A 204 -13.79 -9.90 13.82
C ALA A 204 -13.38 -11.34 14.25
N GLY A 205 -12.59 -12.05 13.44
CA GLY A 205 -12.07 -13.38 13.75
C GLY A 205 -10.87 -13.41 14.71
N ILE A 206 -10.33 -12.24 15.08
CA ILE A 206 -9.22 -12.14 16.03
C ILE A 206 -9.78 -11.86 17.42
N THR A 207 -9.45 -12.72 18.38
CA THR A 207 -9.99 -12.74 19.74
C THR A 207 -8.89 -12.63 20.79
N ASP A 208 -9.26 -12.72 22.07
CA ASP A 208 -8.31 -12.76 23.19
C ASP A 208 -7.30 -13.92 23.08
N ALA A 209 -7.58 -14.96 22.28
CA ALA A 209 -6.64 -16.06 22.05
C ALA A 209 -5.35 -15.61 21.33
N SER A 210 -5.40 -14.56 20.51
CA SER A 210 -4.22 -13.98 19.84
C SER A 210 -3.26 -13.25 20.78
N ILE A 211 -3.68 -12.89 22.00
CA ILE A 211 -2.90 -12.03 22.90
C ILE A 211 -1.54 -12.66 23.23
N GLY A 212 -1.49 -13.98 23.44
CA GLY A 212 -0.24 -14.70 23.69
C GLY A 212 0.79 -14.53 22.56
N SER A 213 0.32 -14.53 21.31
CA SER A 213 1.14 -14.30 20.12
C SER A 213 1.56 -12.84 19.99
N ILE A 214 0.64 -11.91 20.29
CA ILE A 214 0.92 -10.46 20.22
C ILE A 214 1.99 -10.06 21.25
N VAL A 215 1.93 -10.58 22.48
CA VAL A 215 2.94 -10.27 23.50
C VAL A 215 4.31 -10.90 23.21
N ALA A 216 4.39 -11.88 22.31
CA ALA A 216 5.66 -12.45 21.85
C ALA A 216 6.41 -11.54 20.85
N LEU A 217 5.75 -10.50 20.33
CA LEU A 217 6.36 -9.48 19.46
C LEU A 217 7.10 -8.45 20.32
N GLN A 218 8.39 -8.71 20.60
CA GLN A 218 9.16 -7.96 21.59
C GLN A 218 9.37 -6.48 21.25
N GLN A 219 9.36 -6.13 19.96
CA GLN A 219 9.55 -4.76 19.48
C GLN A 219 8.24 -4.01 19.25
N LEU A 220 7.09 -4.63 19.53
CA LEU A 220 5.79 -4.03 19.24
C LEU A 220 5.57 -2.80 20.12
N GLN A 221 5.22 -1.68 19.49
CA GLN A 221 5.01 -0.39 20.13
C GLN A 221 3.58 0.12 19.95
N ARG A 222 2.95 -0.18 18.82
CA ARG A 222 1.59 0.26 18.52
C ARG A 222 0.73 -0.91 18.08
N LEU A 223 -0.38 -1.09 18.78
CA LEU A 223 -1.37 -2.11 18.49
C LEU A 223 -2.75 -1.47 18.35
N TYR A 224 -3.41 -1.69 17.22
CA TYR A 224 -4.79 -1.24 16.99
C TYR A 224 -5.70 -2.46 16.94
N VAL A 225 -6.70 -2.49 17.82
CA VAL A 225 -7.63 -3.63 17.98
C VAL A 225 -9.09 -3.24 17.82
N ASP A 226 -9.40 -1.97 17.51
CA ASP A 226 -10.78 -1.48 17.39
C ASP A 226 -11.60 -2.32 16.40
N GLY A 227 -12.80 -2.75 16.78
CA GLY A 227 -13.66 -3.60 15.95
C GLY A 227 -13.14 -5.04 15.71
N SER A 228 -12.08 -5.48 16.42
CA SER A 228 -11.79 -6.91 16.58
C SER A 228 -12.62 -7.50 17.72
N SER A 229 -12.51 -8.81 17.95
CA SER A 229 -13.14 -9.50 19.08
C SER A 229 -12.22 -9.58 20.32
N ILE A 230 -11.12 -8.80 20.35
CA ILE A 230 -10.30 -8.64 21.54
C ILE A 230 -11.06 -7.81 22.58
N THR A 231 -11.30 -8.40 23.73
CA THR A 231 -12.09 -7.79 24.80
C THR A 231 -11.24 -6.86 25.67
N SER A 232 -11.89 -6.13 26.56
CA SER A 232 -11.19 -5.35 27.58
C SER A 232 -10.33 -6.23 28.51
N TYR A 233 -10.72 -7.48 28.71
CA TYR A 233 -9.94 -8.46 29.46
C TYR A 233 -8.66 -8.83 28.71
N GLY A 234 -8.75 -9.19 27.43
CA GLY A 234 -7.58 -9.47 26.59
C GLY A 234 -6.59 -8.30 26.51
N VAL A 235 -7.09 -7.08 26.31
CA VAL A 235 -6.24 -5.87 26.39
C VAL A 235 -5.59 -5.73 27.77
N GLY A 236 -6.31 -6.05 28.85
CA GLY A 236 -5.78 -6.04 30.22
C GLY A 236 -4.66 -7.07 30.48
N LEU A 237 -4.56 -8.11 29.65
CA LEU A 237 -3.46 -9.08 29.69
C LEU A 237 -2.19 -8.59 29.00
N ILE A 238 -2.28 -7.55 28.16
CA ILE A 238 -1.11 -6.90 27.56
C ILE A 238 -0.39 -6.11 28.65
N ARG A 239 0.51 -6.78 29.37
CA ARG A 239 1.29 -6.21 30.48
C ARG A 239 2.58 -5.50 30.02
N SER A 240 2.76 -5.32 28.72
CA SER A 240 3.97 -4.69 28.16
C SER A 240 3.88 -3.18 28.24
N ALA A 241 4.83 -2.55 28.95
CA ALA A 241 4.93 -1.09 29.04
C ALA A 241 5.24 -0.41 27.69
N THR A 242 5.66 -1.19 26.70
CA THR A 242 6.07 -0.70 25.38
C THR A 242 4.90 -0.62 24.39
N ILE A 243 3.84 -1.41 24.59
CA ILE A 243 2.73 -1.51 23.64
C ILE A 243 1.65 -0.47 24.01
N VAL A 244 1.51 0.54 23.16
CA VAL A 244 0.35 1.45 23.18
C VAL A 244 -0.79 0.79 22.41
N VAL A 245 -1.87 0.47 23.11
CA VAL A 245 -3.08 -0.11 22.52
C VAL A 245 -4.08 1.00 22.21
N SER A 246 -4.44 1.15 20.94
CA SER A 246 -5.51 2.04 20.49
C SER A 246 -6.81 1.28 20.27
N ARG A 247 -7.89 1.85 20.80
CA ARG A 247 -9.28 1.43 20.60
C ARG A 247 -10.03 2.53 19.87
#